data_AF-M6VIQ3-F1
#
_entry.id   AF-M6VIQ3-F1
#
_cell.length_a   1.000
_cell.length_b   1.000
_cell.length_c   1.000
_cell.angle_alpha   90.00
_cell.angle_beta   90.00
_cell.angle_gamma   90.00
#
_symmetry.space_group_name_H-M   'P 1'
#
loop_
_entity.id
_entity.type
_entity.pdbx_description
1 polymer ?
#
loop_
_entity_poly.entity_id
_entity_poly.type
_entity_poly.pdbx_seq_one_letter_code
_entity_poly.pdbx_strand_id
1 'polypeptide(L)'
;MNLFTKTMSEHLEKAKENPLSRSYTERLERIDWNEVSNTVTKSLREAYEHAIESDEKVSGCLLYMSGETENGFRVSEISFAEEEDDPSYNSGPVHDDAHFNIEILGGILSEARTALSDSNREAYSLVWDATMSSFACLVGNAAEKAKEFEEFKTLNKTNEFKIAVVFHDSWGCDVETDEGLVWKSS
;
A
#
# COMPACT_ATOMS: atom_id res chain seq x y z
N MET A 1 11.70 -10.46 -15.57
CA MET A 1 11.66 -9.55 -14.41
C MET A 1 10.52 -8.58 -14.68
N ASN A 2 9.46 -8.55 -13.86
CA ASN A 2 8.33 -7.65 -14.12
C ASN A 2 8.78 -6.20 -13.83
N LEU A 3 8.06 -5.21 -14.39
CA LEU A 3 8.39 -3.79 -14.20
C LEU A 3 8.43 -3.41 -12.70
N PHE A 4 7.56 -4.05 -11.90
CA PHE A 4 7.45 -3.88 -10.45
C PHE A 4 8.71 -4.30 -9.68
N THR A 5 9.37 -5.40 -10.08
CA THR A 5 10.62 -5.84 -9.42
C THR A 5 11.74 -4.87 -9.71
N LYS A 6 11.73 -4.24 -10.90
CA LYS A 6 12.76 -3.29 -11.33
C LYS A 6 12.70 -1.99 -10.53
N THR A 7 11.51 -1.38 -10.39
CA THR A 7 11.34 -0.14 -9.61
C THR A 7 11.71 -0.34 -8.14
N MET A 8 11.25 -1.44 -7.52
CA MET A 8 11.64 -1.79 -6.15
C MET A 8 13.16 -1.94 -6.03
N SER A 9 13.81 -2.65 -6.96
CA SER A 9 15.27 -2.81 -6.96
C SER A 9 16.02 -1.47 -7.10
N GLU A 10 15.55 -0.52 -7.91
CA GLU A 10 16.22 0.77 -8.08
C GLU A 10 16.25 1.60 -6.77
N HIS A 11 15.13 1.65 -6.05
CA HIS A 11 15.07 2.35 -4.76
C HIS A 11 15.92 1.67 -3.68
N LEU A 12 15.90 0.33 -3.65
CA LEU A 12 16.73 -0.45 -2.73
C LEU A 12 18.23 -0.23 -3.03
N GLU A 13 18.66 -0.30 -4.28
CA GLU A 13 20.08 -0.07 -4.63
C GLU A 13 20.54 1.34 -4.25
N LYS A 14 19.74 2.37 -4.56
CA LYS A 14 20.04 3.76 -4.17
C LYS A 14 20.19 3.92 -2.66
N ALA A 15 19.31 3.29 -1.87
CA ALA A 15 19.38 3.35 -0.41
C ALA A 15 20.55 2.55 0.17
N LYS A 16 21.08 1.55 -0.53
CA LYS A 16 22.27 0.78 -0.08
C LYS A 16 23.58 1.52 -0.26
N GLU A 17 23.67 2.44 -1.22
CA GLU A 17 24.87 3.24 -1.46
C GLU A 17 25.22 4.13 -0.26
N ASN A 18 24.22 4.53 0.52
CA ASN A 18 24.42 5.27 1.77
C ASN A 18 24.65 4.29 2.95
N PRO A 19 25.80 4.37 3.66
CA PRO A 19 26.13 3.45 4.75
C PRO A 19 25.16 3.46 5.93
N LEU A 20 24.47 4.58 6.20
CA LEU A 20 23.56 4.72 7.33
C LEU A 20 22.18 4.10 7.05
N SER A 21 21.74 4.07 5.80
CA SER A 21 20.49 3.44 5.38
C SER A 21 20.66 1.96 5.02
N ARG A 22 21.87 1.53 4.66
CA ARG A 22 22.16 0.19 4.14
C ARG A 22 21.60 -0.96 4.98
N SER A 23 21.76 -0.94 6.29
CA SER A 23 21.30 -2.03 7.16
C SER A 23 19.78 -2.19 7.16
N TYR A 24 19.03 -1.09 7.03
CA TYR A 24 17.58 -1.10 6.89
C TYR A 24 17.18 -1.67 5.52
N THR A 25 17.86 -1.23 4.47
CA THR A 25 17.58 -1.69 3.11
C THR A 25 17.87 -3.19 2.92
N GLU A 26 18.97 -3.69 3.48
CA GLU A 26 19.27 -5.13 3.47
C GLU A 26 18.23 -5.96 4.24
N ARG A 27 17.53 -5.38 5.22
CA ARG A 27 16.40 -6.05 5.90
C ARG A 27 15.16 -6.06 5.02
N LEU A 28 14.86 -4.98 4.30
CA LEU A 28 13.75 -4.93 3.34
C LEU A 28 13.88 -6.01 2.27
N GLU A 29 15.10 -6.29 1.80
CA GLU A 29 15.36 -7.34 0.80
C GLU A 29 15.15 -8.77 1.30
N ARG A 30 15.23 -8.99 2.61
CA ARG A 30 15.07 -10.31 3.23
C ARG A 30 13.61 -10.64 3.52
N ILE A 31 12.69 -9.68 3.36
CA ILE A 31 11.26 -9.91 3.52
C ILE A 31 10.80 -10.92 2.45
N ASP A 32 10.03 -11.93 2.86
CA ASP A 32 9.32 -12.78 1.90
C ASP A 32 8.11 -12.01 1.34
N TRP A 33 8.38 -11.23 0.29
CA TRP A 33 7.38 -10.42 -0.37
C TRP A 33 6.25 -11.24 -1.01
N ASN A 34 6.46 -12.53 -1.28
CA ASN A 34 5.40 -13.39 -1.80
C ASN A 34 4.40 -13.76 -0.72
N GLU A 35 4.88 -14.13 0.47
CA GLU A 35 4.04 -14.41 1.63
C GLU A 35 3.22 -13.17 2.03
N VAL A 36 3.89 -12.01 2.13
CA VAL A 36 3.20 -10.75 2.43
C VAL A 36 2.17 -10.42 1.33
N SER A 37 2.54 -10.59 0.05
CA SER A 37 1.62 -10.35 -1.08
C SER A 37 0.37 -11.23 -0.99
N ASN A 38 0.51 -12.50 -0.61
CA ASN A 38 -0.64 -13.39 -0.44
C ASN A 38 -1.54 -12.94 0.71
N THR A 39 -0.97 -12.41 1.78
CA THR A 39 -1.73 -11.82 2.91
C THR A 39 -2.55 -10.62 2.44
N VAL A 40 -1.91 -9.65 1.76
CA VAL A 40 -2.62 -8.48 1.20
C VAL A 40 -3.69 -8.90 0.19
N THR A 41 -3.39 -9.89 -0.65
CA THR A 41 -4.35 -10.43 -1.63
C THR A 41 -5.60 -11.00 -0.95
N LYS A 42 -5.44 -11.70 0.18
CA LYS A 42 -6.55 -12.24 0.97
C LYS A 42 -7.40 -11.12 1.57
N SER A 43 -6.76 -10.10 2.16
CA SER A 43 -7.48 -8.95 2.73
C SER A 43 -8.22 -8.13 1.67
N LEU A 44 -7.65 -7.95 0.47
CA LEU A 44 -8.36 -7.33 -0.66
C LEU A 44 -9.61 -8.12 -1.05
N ARG A 45 -9.52 -9.46 -1.09
CA ARG A 45 -10.68 -10.30 -1.37
C ARG A 45 -11.76 -10.15 -0.30
N GLU A 46 -11.40 -10.18 0.97
CA GLU A 46 -12.34 -10.00 2.09
C GLU A 46 -13.03 -8.64 2.02
N ALA A 47 -12.29 -7.57 1.68
CA ALA A 47 -12.87 -6.26 1.43
C ALA A 47 -13.89 -6.30 0.27
N TYR A 48 -13.57 -6.99 -0.83
CA TYR A 48 -14.49 -7.12 -1.96
C TYR A 48 -15.76 -7.89 -1.60
N GLU A 49 -15.64 -8.96 -0.80
CA GLU A 49 -16.77 -9.72 -0.27
C GLU A 49 -17.70 -8.81 0.53
N HIS A 50 -17.14 -8.00 1.44
CA HIS A 50 -17.92 -7.06 2.25
C HIS A 50 -18.62 -5.97 1.42
N ALA A 51 -17.94 -5.40 0.42
CA ALA A 51 -18.55 -4.41 -0.48
C ALA A 51 -19.74 -5.01 -1.24
N ILE A 52 -19.64 -6.27 -1.69
CA ILE A 52 -20.73 -6.98 -2.36
C ILE A 52 -21.89 -7.22 -1.40
N GLU A 53 -21.62 -7.73 -0.19
CA GLU A 53 -22.66 -8.02 0.81
C GLU A 53 -23.42 -6.76 1.25
N SER A 54 -22.72 -5.61 1.23
CA SER A 54 -23.27 -4.31 1.60
C SER A 54 -23.93 -3.56 0.43
N ASP A 55 -23.95 -4.16 -0.77
CA ASP A 55 -24.46 -3.54 -2.02
C ASP A 55 -23.78 -2.19 -2.34
N GLU A 56 -22.49 -2.06 -2.00
CA GLU A 56 -21.71 -0.86 -2.24
C GLU A 56 -21.38 -0.72 -3.74
N LYS A 57 -21.56 0.50 -4.26
CA LYS A 57 -21.12 0.85 -5.62
C LYS A 57 -19.70 1.38 -5.59
N VAL A 58 -18.73 0.53 -5.87
CA VAL A 58 -17.31 0.87 -5.71
C VAL A 58 -16.58 0.93 -7.06
N SER A 59 -15.75 1.95 -7.23
CA SER A 59 -14.92 2.18 -8.43
C SER A 59 -13.42 1.96 -8.18
N GLY A 60 -13.04 1.68 -6.94
CA GLY A 60 -11.66 1.47 -6.55
C GLY A 60 -11.49 1.34 -5.05
N CYS A 61 -10.26 1.14 -4.59
CA CYS A 61 -9.94 1.21 -3.18
C CYS A 61 -8.67 2.02 -2.89
N LEU A 62 -8.69 2.68 -1.73
CA LEU A 62 -7.58 3.40 -1.13
C LEU A 62 -7.02 2.55 -0.01
N LEU A 63 -5.71 2.33 -0.03
CA LEU A 63 -4.99 1.63 1.03
C LEU A 63 -4.18 2.64 1.83
N TYR A 64 -4.49 2.71 3.11
CA TYR A 64 -3.87 3.66 4.02
C TYR A 64 -2.72 3.02 4.79
N MET A 65 -1.56 3.64 4.71
CA MET A 65 -0.53 3.45 5.73
C MET A 65 -0.79 4.43 6.86
N SER A 66 -1.57 4.00 7.87
CA SER A 66 -1.74 4.76 9.11
C SER A 66 -0.43 4.74 9.91
N GLY A 67 -0.18 5.84 10.64
CA GLY A 67 1.10 6.15 11.28
C GLY A 67 1.65 5.10 12.28
N GLU A 68 2.68 5.49 13.02
CA GLU A 68 3.37 4.59 13.95
C GLU A 68 2.42 4.04 15.03
N THR A 69 2.37 2.72 15.14
CA THR A 69 1.82 2.00 16.29
C THR A 69 2.94 1.45 17.15
N GLU A 70 2.61 0.94 18.34
CA GLU A 70 3.57 0.27 19.24
C GLU A 70 4.27 -0.94 18.57
N ASN A 71 3.70 -1.47 17.48
CA ASN A 71 4.23 -2.59 16.70
C ASN A 71 4.71 -2.18 15.27
N GLY A 72 4.83 -0.88 14.98
CA GLY A 72 5.24 -0.34 13.68
C GLY A 72 4.12 0.39 12.92
N PHE A 73 4.36 0.82 11.67
CA PHE A 73 3.33 1.40 10.79
C PHE A 73 2.20 0.40 10.50
N ARG A 74 0.95 0.80 10.77
CA ARG A 74 -0.23 -0.03 10.52
C ARG A 74 -0.78 0.31 9.14
N VAL A 75 -0.61 -0.63 8.20
CA VAL A 75 -1.27 -0.54 6.90
C VAL A 75 -2.70 -1.08 7.01
N SER A 76 -3.55 -0.40 7.76
CA SER A 76 -4.83 -0.98 8.16
C SER A 76 -5.90 -0.87 7.10
N GLU A 77 -6.17 0.31 6.57
CA GLU A 77 -7.52 0.58 6.10
C GLU A 77 -7.65 0.45 4.59
N ILE A 78 -8.62 -0.35 4.17
CA ILE A 78 -9.15 -0.36 2.81
C ILE A 78 -10.43 0.49 2.85
N SER A 79 -10.43 1.63 2.17
CA SER A 79 -11.63 2.43 1.91
C SER A 79 -11.98 2.30 0.44
N PHE A 80 -13.26 2.11 0.12
CA PHE A 80 -13.70 2.09 -1.27
C PHE A 80 -14.01 3.50 -1.79
N ALA A 81 -13.66 3.79 -3.03
CA ALA A 81 -14.12 4.98 -3.72
C ALA A 81 -15.51 4.71 -4.31
N GLU A 82 -16.50 5.54 -4.02
CA GLU A 82 -17.88 5.37 -4.52
C GLU A 82 -18.01 5.76 -6.02
N GLU A 83 -18.99 5.19 -6.74
CA GLU A 83 -19.21 5.45 -8.19
C GLU A 83 -19.83 6.83 -8.52
N GLU A 84 -20.58 7.45 -7.62
CA GLU A 84 -21.34 8.69 -7.89
C GLU A 84 -20.60 9.92 -7.31
N ASP A 85 -19.94 10.68 -8.19
CA ASP A 85 -19.18 11.95 -7.99
C ASP A 85 -17.65 11.85 -7.74
N ASP A 86 -16.89 11.93 -8.85
CA ASP A 86 -15.73 12.85 -9.07
C ASP A 86 -14.29 12.25 -9.31
N PRO A 87 -13.49 12.83 -10.24
CA PRO A 87 -12.04 12.70 -10.49
C PRO A 87 -11.04 12.84 -9.32
N SER A 88 -11.52 13.01 -8.09
CA SER A 88 -10.74 13.09 -6.86
C SER A 88 -11.24 12.01 -5.92
N TYR A 89 -10.38 11.05 -5.53
CA TYR A 89 -10.82 9.85 -4.82
C TYR A 89 -11.34 10.21 -3.42
N ASN A 90 -12.66 10.43 -3.29
CA ASN A 90 -13.28 10.64 -1.98
C ASN A 90 -13.37 9.31 -1.25
N SER A 91 -12.83 9.25 -0.03
CA SER A 91 -12.88 8.06 0.82
C SER A 91 -14.33 7.69 1.15
N GLY A 92 -14.80 6.53 0.68
CA GLY A 92 -16.05 5.93 1.10
C GLY A 92 -15.92 5.18 2.43
N PRO A 93 -16.90 4.31 2.77
CA PRO A 93 -16.92 3.58 4.04
C PRO A 93 -15.59 2.87 4.32
N VAL A 94 -15.10 3.00 5.55
CA VAL A 94 -13.91 2.30 6.03
C VAL A 94 -14.33 0.93 6.53
N HIS A 95 -13.75 -0.12 5.96
CA HIS A 95 -14.02 -1.49 6.35
C HIS A 95 -13.00 -1.96 7.40
N ASP A 96 -13.32 -1.72 8.68
CA ASP A 96 -12.47 -2.07 9.82
C ASP A 96 -12.19 -3.59 9.95
N ASP A 97 -12.98 -4.43 9.28
CA ASP A 97 -12.79 -5.88 9.30
C ASP A 97 -11.80 -6.35 8.22
N ALA A 98 -11.57 -5.54 7.17
CA ALA A 98 -10.64 -5.83 6.09
C ALA A 98 -9.32 -5.09 6.30
N HIS A 99 -8.55 -5.56 7.28
CA HIS A 99 -7.23 -5.02 7.59
C HIS A 99 -6.12 -6.04 7.37
N PHE A 100 -4.95 -5.54 6.97
CA PHE A 100 -3.70 -6.29 7.10
C PHE A 100 -2.69 -5.47 7.87
N ASN A 101 -1.59 -6.09 8.27
CA ASN A 101 -0.47 -5.35 8.84
C ASN A 101 0.83 -5.95 8.32
N ILE A 102 1.78 -5.08 7.95
CA ILE A 102 3.12 -5.50 7.53
C ILE A 102 4.09 -5.02 8.61
N GLU A 103 4.02 -5.67 9.76
CA GLU A 103 4.79 -5.32 10.97
C GLU A 103 6.28 -5.16 10.69
N ILE A 104 6.84 -5.99 9.83
CA ILE A 104 8.26 -5.93 9.47
C ILE A 104 8.63 -4.62 8.75
N LEU A 105 7.77 -4.09 7.87
CA LEU A 105 7.99 -2.78 7.26
C LEU A 105 7.86 -1.68 8.29
N GLY A 106 6.82 -1.78 9.12
CA GLY A 106 6.54 -0.85 10.18
C GLY A 106 7.70 -0.69 11.17
N GLY A 107 8.28 -1.82 11.61
CA GLY A 107 9.41 -1.84 12.53
C GLY A 107 10.67 -1.24 11.92
N ILE A 108 11.01 -1.60 10.67
CA ILE A 108 12.18 -1.04 9.96
C ILE A 108 12.09 0.48 9.89
N LEU A 109 10.92 1.01 9.52
CA LEU A 109 10.74 2.44 9.31
C LEU A 109 10.74 3.21 10.64
N SER A 110 10.17 2.64 11.71
CA SER A 110 10.18 3.26 13.04
C SER A 110 11.59 3.29 13.65
N GLU A 111 12.35 2.21 13.51
CA GLU A 111 13.76 2.17 13.92
C GLU A 111 14.59 3.22 13.15
N ALA A 112 14.42 3.30 11.83
CA ALA A 112 15.11 4.27 10.99
C ALA A 112 14.74 5.71 11.36
N ARG A 113 13.46 5.98 11.64
CA ARG A 113 12.99 7.29 12.10
C ARG A 113 13.70 7.69 13.39
N THR A 114 13.68 6.80 14.39
CA THR A 114 14.29 7.04 15.70
C THR A 114 15.79 7.31 15.58
N ALA A 115 16.49 6.56 14.72
CA ALA A 115 17.93 6.68 14.57
C ALA A 115 18.37 7.86 13.70
N LEU A 116 17.62 8.18 12.63
CA LEU A 116 18.09 9.01 11.53
C LEU A 116 17.28 10.28 11.28
N SER A 117 16.00 10.37 11.65
CA SER A 117 15.13 11.47 11.19
C SER A 117 15.65 12.87 11.58
N ASP A 118 16.11 13.02 12.83
CA ASP A 118 16.67 14.26 13.34
C ASP A 118 18.18 14.40 13.07
N SER A 119 18.91 13.28 13.07
CA SER A 119 20.38 13.26 13.03
C SER A 119 20.94 13.23 11.60
N ASN A 120 20.21 12.62 10.67
CA ASN A 120 20.56 12.49 9.26
C ASN A 120 19.31 12.26 8.40
N ARG A 121 18.58 13.36 8.15
CA ARG A 121 17.32 13.35 7.39
C ARG A 121 17.46 12.74 6.00
N GLU A 122 18.60 12.92 5.33
CA GLU A 122 18.85 12.36 4.00
C GLU A 122 18.87 10.82 4.03
N ALA A 123 19.60 10.23 4.98
CA ALA A 123 19.61 8.78 5.16
C ALA A 123 18.24 8.25 5.54
N TYR A 124 17.49 8.97 6.38
CA TYR A 124 16.10 8.61 6.70
C TYR A 124 15.20 8.63 5.45
N SER A 125 15.28 9.68 4.63
CA SER A 125 14.51 9.78 3.38
C SER A 125 14.80 8.62 2.42
N LEU A 126 16.04 8.14 2.33
CA LEU A 126 16.37 6.95 1.52
C LEU A 126 15.67 5.68 2.04
N VAL A 127 15.61 5.47 3.36
CA VAL A 127 14.90 4.33 3.95
C VAL A 127 13.39 4.47 3.75
N TRP A 128 12.85 5.67 3.94
CA TRP A 128 11.45 5.98 3.68
C TRP A 128 11.08 5.65 2.23
N ASP A 129 11.77 6.22 1.26
CA ASP A 129 11.51 6.02 -0.17
C ASP A 129 11.57 4.53 -0.55
N ALA A 130 12.59 3.80 -0.06
CA ALA A 130 12.70 2.36 -0.29
C ALA A 130 11.51 1.59 0.28
N THR A 131 11.09 1.92 1.50
CA THR A 131 9.96 1.26 2.18
C THR A 131 8.64 1.54 1.47
N MET A 132 8.38 2.81 1.12
CA MET A 132 7.15 3.21 0.43
C MET A 132 7.06 2.58 -0.96
N SER A 133 8.16 2.58 -1.72
CA SER A 133 8.22 1.94 -3.04
C SER A 133 8.01 0.41 -2.95
N SER A 134 8.59 -0.25 -1.95
CA SER A 134 8.34 -1.67 -1.70
C SER A 134 6.87 -1.94 -1.37
N PHE A 135 6.25 -1.10 -0.55
CA PHE A 135 4.84 -1.23 -0.22
C PHE A 135 3.94 -1.01 -1.44
N ALA A 136 4.18 0.03 -2.24
CA ALA A 136 3.44 0.28 -3.47
C ALA A 136 3.53 -0.89 -4.45
N CYS A 137 4.73 -1.47 -4.63
CA CYS A 137 4.93 -2.64 -5.49
C CYS A 137 4.21 -3.89 -4.97
N LEU A 138 4.23 -4.09 -3.65
CA LEU A 138 3.52 -5.18 -2.99
C LEU A 138 2.00 -5.08 -3.25
N VAL A 139 1.41 -3.90 -3.05
CA VAL A 139 -0.03 -3.69 -3.26
C VAL A 139 -0.40 -3.89 -4.72
N GLY A 140 0.38 -3.34 -5.66
CA GLY A 140 0.13 -3.56 -7.09
C GLY A 140 0.17 -5.04 -7.49
N ASN A 141 1.08 -5.84 -6.90
CA ASN A 141 1.13 -7.29 -7.13
C ASN A 141 -0.05 -8.03 -6.49
N ALA A 142 -0.46 -7.62 -5.29
CA ALA A 142 -1.62 -8.20 -4.63
C ALA A 142 -2.92 -7.91 -5.40
N ALA A 143 -3.07 -6.68 -5.90
CA ALA A 143 -4.15 -6.27 -6.79
C ALA A 143 -4.21 -7.12 -8.06
N GLU A 144 -3.06 -7.30 -8.72
CA GLU A 144 -2.93 -8.10 -9.94
C GLU A 144 -3.31 -9.57 -9.72
N LYS A 145 -3.05 -10.13 -8.54
CA LYS A 145 -3.52 -11.48 -8.16
C LYS A 145 -5.01 -11.49 -7.85
N ALA A 146 -5.49 -10.47 -7.13
CA ALA A 146 -6.87 -10.38 -6.67
C ALA A 146 -7.87 -10.19 -7.83
N LYS A 147 -7.42 -9.65 -8.97
CA LYS A 147 -8.27 -9.48 -10.17
C LYS A 147 -8.88 -10.79 -10.70
N GLU A 148 -8.25 -11.93 -10.41
CA GLU A 148 -8.71 -13.24 -10.87
C GLU A 148 -9.89 -13.78 -10.03
N PHE A 149 -10.15 -13.16 -8.88
CA PHE A 149 -11.24 -13.54 -7.99
C PHE A 149 -12.62 -13.14 -8.54
N GLU A 150 -13.63 -13.95 -8.24
CA GLU A 150 -15.00 -13.70 -8.73
C GLU A 150 -15.63 -12.48 -8.06
N GLU A 151 -15.22 -12.19 -6.83
CA GLU A 151 -15.62 -11.02 -6.06
C GLU A 151 -15.16 -9.73 -6.74
N PHE A 152 -13.90 -9.69 -7.16
CA PHE A 152 -13.39 -8.58 -7.95
C PHE A 152 -14.16 -8.41 -9.26
N LYS A 153 -14.37 -9.50 -10.03
CA LYS A 153 -15.12 -9.45 -11.30
C LYS A 153 -16.58 -9.01 -11.09
N THR A 154 -17.14 -9.29 -9.93
CA THR A 154 -18.51 -8.91 -9.54
C THR A 154 -18.62 -7.41 -9.26
N LEU A 155 -17.59 -6.81 -8.68
CA LEU A 155 -17.50 -5.37 -8.45
C LEU A 155 -17.10 -4.61 -9.73
N ASN A 156 -16.18 -5.16 -10.51
CA ASN A 156 -15.63 -4.54 -11.73
C ASN A 156 -16.54 -4.71 -12.96
N LYS A 157 -17.80 -4.26 -12.88
CA LYS A 157 -18.81 -4.51 -13.93
C LYS A 157 -18.90 -3.42 -14.99
N THR A 158 -18.44 -2.21 -14.72
CA THR A 158 -18.84 -1.02 -15.49
C THR A 158 -17.74 0.00 -15.77
N ASN A 159 -16.66 0.04 -14.99
CA ASN A 159 -15.61 1.08 -15.04
C ASN A 159 -14.20 0.52 -14.78
N GLU A 160 -13.16 1.33 -14.99
CA GLU A 160 -11.77 0.99 -14.59
C GLU A 160 -11.67 0.99 -13.05
N PHE A 161 -11.50 -0.20 -12.44
CA PHE A 161 -11.26 -0.32 -11.01
C PHE A 161 -9.83 0.10 -10.67
N LYS A 162 -9.67 1.03 -9.73
CA LYS A 162 -8.35 1.59 -9.38
C LYS A 162 -7.95 1.27 -7.95
N ILE A 163 -6.66 1.08 -7.73
CA ILE A 163 -6.10 0.88 -6.39
C ILE A 163 -4.97 1.88 -6.20
N ALA A 164 -5.11 2.72 -5.17
CA ALA A 164 -4.11 3.70 -4.79
C ALA A 164 -3.65 3.49 -3.34
N VAL A 165 -2.41 3.88 -3.08
CA VAL A 165 -1.79 3.88 -1.76
C VAL A 165 -1.61 5.30 -1.30
N VAL A 166 -2.08 5.60 -0.09
CA VAL A 166 -1.94 6.93 0.51
C VAL A 166 -1.08 6.85 1.77
N PHE A 167 -0.10 7.73 1.83
CA PHE A 167 0.88 7.82 2.91
C PHE A 167 0.59 9.07 3.74
N HIS A 168 -0.31 8.97 4.72
CA HIS A 168 -0.73 10.12 5.51
C HIS A 168 -0.97 9.79 6.99
N ASP A 169 -0.90 10.83 7.80
CA ASP A 169 -1.08 10.86 9.24
C ASP A 169 -2.53 11.21 9.68
N SER A 170 -3.48 11.35 8.75
CA SER A 170 -4.88 11.72 9.08
C SER A 170 -5.94 11.15 8.14
N TRP A 171 -7.10 10.81 8.71
CA TRP A 171 -8.32 10.39 8.01
C TRP A 171 -8.89 11.52 7.14
N GLY A 172 -9.30 11.20 5.90
CA GLY A 172 -10.18 12.06 5.08
C GLY A 172 -9.50 13.09 4.17
N CYS A 173 -8.34 12.79 3.58
CA CYS A 173 -7.76 13.65 2.55
C CYS A 173 -8.23 13.24 1.14
N ASP A 174 -8.73 14.21 0.38
CA ASP A 174 -8.97 14.06 -1.06
C ASP A 174 -7.64 13.72 -1.75
N VAL A 175 -7.56 12.56 -2.39
CA VAL A 175 -6.38 12.17 -3.16
C VAL A 175 -6.48 12.85 -4.52
N GLU A 176 -5.47 13.66 -4.88
CA GLU A 176 -5.42 14.29 -6.21
C GLU A 176 -5.41 13.21 -7.31
N THR A 177 -5.86 13.55 -8.52
CA THR A 177 -5.97 12.59 -9.62
C THR A 177 -4.64 11.87 -9.86
N ASP A 178 -4.66 10.55 -9.72
CA ASP A 178 -3.52 9.61 -9.86
C ASP A 178 -2.43 9.67 -8.78
N GLU A 179 -2.61 10.46 -7.72
CA GLU A 179 -1.70 10.41 -6.57
C GLU A 179 -1.78 9.02 -5.91
N GLY A 180 -0.61 8.40 -5.73
CA GLY A 180 -0.52 7.08 -5.10
C GLY A 180 -1.12 5.93 -5.93
N LEU A 181 -1.54 6.13 -7.18
CA LEU A 181 -2.09 5.06 -8.02
C LEU A 181 -1.04 3.97 -8.26
N VAL A 182 -1.31 2.75 -7.77
CA VAL A 182 -0.39 1.61 -7.90
C VAL A 182 -0.89 0.54 -8.87
N TRP A 183 -2.20 0.50 -9.12
CA TRP A 183 -2.80 -0.47 -10.04
C TRP A 183 -4.14 0.02 -10.58
N LYS A 184 -4.48 -0.40 -11.81
CA LYS A 184 -5.78 -0.17 -12.43
C LYS A 184 -6.17 -1.36 -13.29
N SER A 185 -7.46 -1.70 -13.32
CA SER A 185 -7.96 -2.85 -14.07
C SER A 185 -7.98 -2.53 -15.57
N SER A 186 -7.24 -3.30 -16.37
CA SER A 186 -7.31 -3.26 -17.85
C SER A 186 -8.58 -3.88 -18.40
#